data_AF-A0A2J9E9Y2-F1
#
_entry.id   AF-A0A2J9E9Y2-F1
#
_cell.length_a   1.000
_cell.length_b   1.000
_cell.length_c   1.000
_cell.angle_alpha   90.00
_cell.angle_beta   90.00
_cell.angle_gamma   90.00
#
_symmetry.space_group_name_H-M   'P 1'
#
loop_
_entity.id
_entity.type
_entity.pdbx_description
1 polymer ?
#
loop_
_entity_poly.entity_id
_entity_poly.type
_entity_poly.pdbx_seq_one_letter_code
_entity_poly.pdbx_strand_id
1 'polypeptide(L)' 'MASKDLTLTSDWQQITDGTQDVQLQVLGGTIWLRDSAKKPTANAKGHIVSTMEWIGITSPQQMWGRSQGGNASIIVT' A
#
# COMPACT_ATOMS: atom_id res chain seq x y z
N MET A 1 -2.88 17.49 -3.37
CA MET A 1 -2.86 16.49 -2.29
C MET A 1 -1.51 16.58 -1.60
N ALA A 2 -1.43 16.46 -0.28
CA ALA A 2 -0.15 16.48 0.42
C ALA A 2 0.39 15.05 0.53
N SER A 3 1.67 14.86 0.21
CA SER A 3 2.33 13.57 0.36
C SER A 3 2.36 13.13 1.82
N LYS A 4 2.14 11.84 2.06
CA LYS A 4 2.25 11.21 3.38
C LYS A 4 3.28 10.09 3.35
N ASP A 5 4.19 10.10 4.33
CA ASP A 5 5.10 9.00 4.59
C ASP A 5 4.39 7.96 5.44
N LEU A 6 4.47 6.69 5.05
CA LEU A 6 3.91 5.58 5.82
C LEU A 6 4.97 4.49 6.00
N THR A 7 5.02 3.96 7.22
CA THR A 7 5.75 2.71 7.52
C THR A 7 4.74 1.57 7.58
N LEU A 8 4.89 0.61 6.68
CA LEU A 8 4.12 -0.61 6.65
C LEU A 8 4.77 -1.68 7.52
N THR A 9 3.95 -2.36 8.30
CA THR A 9 4.29 -3.49 9.18
C THR A 9 3.75 -4.79 8.58
N SER A 10 3.83 -5.91 9.30
CA SER A 10 3.21 -7.18 8.87
C SER A 10 1.67 -7.13 8.79
N ASP A 11 1.05 -6.12 9.39
CA ASP A 11 -0.41 -5.93 9.37
C ASP A 11 -0.88 -5.14 8.16
N TRP A 12 -2.06 -5.48 7.65
CA TRP A 12 -2.71 -4.71 6.59
C TRP A 12 -3.09 -3.31 7.08
N GLN A 13 -2.51 -2.30 6.44
CA GLN A 13 -2.75 -0.89 6.65
C GLN A 13 -3.40 -0.29 5.40
N GLN A 14 -4.36 0.61 5.61
CA GLN A 14 -5.07 1.23 4.50
C GLN A 14 -4.19 2.30 3.84
N ILE A 15 -4.03 2.20 2.52
CA ILE A 15 -3.27 3.16 1.71
C ILE A 15 -4.20 4.29 1.26
N THR A 16 -5.36 3.91 0.69
CA THR A 16 -6.42 4.81 0.23
C THR A 16 -7.80 4.22 0.53
N ASP A 17 -8.78 5.10 0.73
CA ASP A 17 -10.20 4.79 0.90
C ASP A 17 -10.99 4.82 -0.42
N GLY A 18 -10.29 5.05 -1.54
CA GLY A 18 -10.86 5.07 -2.88
C GLY A 18 -11.57 6.38 -3.23
N THR A 19 -11.52 7.40 -2.37
CA THR A 19 -12.19 8.69 -2.65
C THR A 19 -11.47 9.54 -3.69
N GLN A 20 -10.15 9.33 -3.85
CA GLN A 20 -9.29 10.09 -4.74
C GLN A 20 -8.24 9.16 -5.38
N ASP A 21 -7.77 9.56 -6.56
CA ASP A 21 -6.61 8.93 -7.20
C ASP A 21 -5.36 9.22 -6.36
N VAL A 22 -4.53 8.21 -6.18
CA VAL A 22 -3.27 8.36 -5.44
C VAL A 22 -2.11 7.70 -6.19
N GLN A 23 -0.91 8.23 -6.01
CA GLN A 23 0.34 7.58 -6.38
C GLN A 23 1.03 7.03 -5.14
N LEU A 24 1.42 5.76 -5.20
CA LEU A 24 2.22 5.10 -4.19
C LEU A 24 3.63 4.86 -4.73
N GLN A 25 4.64 5.22 -3.94
CA GLN A 25 6.05 4.89 -4.20
C GLN A 25 6.59 4.06 -3.05
N VAL A 26 7.29 2.96 -3.37
CA VAL A 26 7.99 2.15 -2.36
C VAL A 26 9.45 2.60 -2.25
N LEU A 27 9.83 3.14 -1.10
CA LEU A 27 11.18 3.64 -0.85
C LEU A 27 12.13 2.59 -0.28
N GLY A 28 11.59 1.63 0.49
CA GLY A 28 12.40 0.64 1.18
C GLY A 28 11.61 -0.62 1.51
N GLY A 29 12.24 -1.78 1.34
CA GLY A 29 11.63 -3.09 1.59
C GLY A 29 10.74 -3.58 0.46
N THR A 30 9.98 -4.63 0.74
CA THR A 30 9.03 -5.23 -0.20
C THR A 30 7.66 -5.28 0.45
N ILE A 31 6.63 -4.88 -0.29
CA ILE A 31 5.27 -4.79 0.23
C ILE A 31 4.34 -5.73 -0.52
N TRP A 32 3.26 -6.11 0.15
CA TRP A 32 2.11 -6.74 -0.46
C TRP A 32 1.01 -5.70 -0.58
N LEU A 33 0.47 -5.55 -1.79
CA LEU A 33 -0.65 -4.67 -2.11
C LEU A 33 -1.87 -5.48 -2.47
N ARG A 34 -3.04 -5.04 -2.00
CA ARG A 34 -4.30 -5.71 -2.28
C ARG A 34 -5.45 -4.73 -2.34
N ASP A 35 -6.21 -4.80 -3.43
CA ASP A 35 -7.49 -4.13 -3.54
C ASP A 35 -8.53 -4.86 -2.68
N SER A 36 -9.21 -4.12 -1.80
CA SER A 36 -10.29 -4.70 -1.01
C SER A 36 -11.13 -3.63 -0.35
N ALA A 37 -12.45 -3.78 -0.43
CA ALA A 37 -13.41 -2.91 0.24
C ALA A 37 -13.39 -3.03 1.80
N LYS A 38 -12.66 -4.01 2.34
CA LYS A 38 -12.50 -4.23 3.79
C LYS A 38 -11.06 -4.62 4.08
N LYS A 39 -10.62 -4.42 5.34
CA LYS A 39 -9.30 -4.86 5.78
C LYS A 39 -9.11 -6.36 5.47
N PRO A 40 -8.09 -6.75 4.69
CA PRO A 40 -7.85 -8.15 4.40
C PRO A 40 -7.48 -8.96 5.66
N THR A 41 -7.68 -10.27 5.61
CA THR A 41 -7.20 -11.17 6.67
C THR A 41 -5.68 -11.24 6.67
N ALA A 42 -5.07 -11.58 7.81
CA ALA A 42 -3.60 -11.60 7.97
C ALA A 42 -2.88 -12.49 6.94
N ASN A 43 -3.53 -13.57 6.48
CA ASN A 43 -2.98 -14.53 5.51
C ASN A 43 -3.41 -14.26 4.07
N ALA A 44 -4.12 -13.16 3.81
CA ALA A 44 -4.53 -12.78 2.47
C ALA A 44 -3.32 -12.60 1.54
N LYS A 45 -3.42 -13.12 0.32
CA LYS A 45 -2.41 -12.90 -0.73
C LYS A 45 -2.56 -11.51 -1.33
N GLY A 46 -1.45 -10.90 -1.75
CA GLY A 46 -1.44 -9.62 -2.45
C GLY A 46 -0.38 -9.61 -3.55
N HIS A 47 -0.37 -8.56 -4.35
CA HIS A 47 0.66 -8.26 -5.33
C HIS A 47 1.94 -7.87 -4.61
N ILE A 48 3.06 -8.48 -5.00
CA ILE A 48 4.37 -8.16 -4.44
C ILE A 48 4.92 -6.96 -5.21
N VAL A 49 5.32 -5.92 -4.48
CA VAL A 49 5.85 -4.67 -5.04
C VAL A 49 7.14 -4.35 -4.32
N SER A 50 8.16 -4.04 -5.10
CA SER A 50 9.53 -3.86 -4.62
C SER A 50 9.95 -2.39 -4.66
N THR A 51 11.14 -2.09 -4.13
CA THR A 51 11.68 -0.73 -4.04
C THR A 51 11.75 -0.04 -5.40
N MET A 52 11.55 1.28 -5.41
CA MET A 52 11.62 2.18 -6.57
C MET A 52 10.49 2.03 -7.60
N GLU A 53 9.49 1.19 -7.33
CA GLU A 53 8.29 1.09 -8.14
C GLU A 53 7.27 2.19 -7.77
N TRP A 54 6.64 2.75 -8.81
CA TRP A 54 5.53 3.69 -8.71
C TRP A 54 4.24 3.00 -9.12
N ILE A 55 3.20 3.14 -8.30
CA ILE A 55 1.90 2.53 -8.55
C ILE A 55 0.84 3.62 -8.51
N GLY A 56 0.14 3.78 -9.64
CA GLY A 56 -1.09 4.56 -9.69
C GLY A 56 -2.25 3.73 -9.19
N ILE A 57 -3.00 4.27 -8.23
CA ILE A 57 -4.25 3.68 -7.72
C ILE A 57 -5.36 4.66 -8.07
N THR A 58 -6.30 4.23 -8.90
CA THR A 58 -7.43 5.06 -9.31
C THR A 58 -8.65 4.84 -8.42
N SER A 59 -9.36 5.92 -8.13
CA SER A 59 -10.70 5.85 -7.55
C SER A 59 -11.60 4.98 -8.45
N PRO A 60 -12.50 4.14 -7.88
CA PRO A 60 -12.94 4.07 -6.48
C PRO A 60 -12.24 2.98 -5.65
N GLN A 61 -11.02 2.58 -6.00
CA GLN A 61 -10.41 1.40 -5.39
C GLN A 61 -9.86 1.68 -3.99
N GLN A 62 -10.31 0.88 -3.02
CA GLN A 62 -9.71 0.81 -1.70
C GLN A 62 -8.49 -0.11 -1.73
N MET A 63 -7.35 0.40 -1.31
CA MET A 63 -6.08 -0.33 -1.39
C MET A 63 -5.48 -0.49 0.00
N TRP A 64 -5.01 -1.71 0.26
CA TRP A 64 -4.35 -2.08 1.50
C TRP A 64 -2.91 -2.52 1.21
N GLY A 65 -2.00 -2.11 2.08
CA GLY A 65 -0.58 -2.45 2.01
C GLY A 65 -0.12 -3.10 3.31
N ARG A 66 0.81 -4.04 3.20
CA ARG A 66 1.60 -4.55 4.33
C ARG A 66 3.02 -4.86 3.89
N SER A 67 3.95 -4.92 4.83
CA SER A 67 5.32 -5.41 4.58
C SER A 67 5.34 -6.93 4.37
N GLN A 68 6.16 -7.40 3.44
CA GLN A 68 6.46 -8.84 3.27
C GLN A 68 7.40 -9.37 4.36
N GLY A 69 8.27 -8.51 4.90
CA GLY A 69 9.26 -8.86 5.92
C GLY A 69 9.88 -7.62 6.55
N GLY A 70 9.93 -7.57 7.89
CA GLY A 70 10.33 -6.37 8.61
C GLY A 70 9.37 -5.20 8.37
N ASN A 71 9.91 -3.98 8.32
CA ASN A 71 9.16 -2.78 7.96
C ASN A 71 9.46 -2.35 6.53
N ALA A 72 8.47 -1.75 5.87
CA ALA A 72 8.65 -1.14 4.56
C ALA A 72 8.22 0.33 4.59
N SER A 73 8.94 1.18 3.85
CA SER A 73 8.67 2.62 3.80
C SER A 73 8.06 2.98 2.45
N ILE A 74 6.96 3.71 2.48
CA ILE A 74 6.25 4.17 1.28
C ILE A 74 5.91 5.66 1.38
N ILE A 75 5.77 6.30 0.23
CA ILE A 75 5.15 7.62 0.10
C ILE A 75 3.85 7.45 -0.67
N VAL A 76 2.79 8.12 -0.21
CA VAL A 76 1.51 8.21 -0.93
C VAL A 76 1.23 9.68 -1.22
N THR A 77 0.94 10.02 -2.48
CA THR A 77 0.61 11.38 -2.92
C THR A 77 -0.72 11.41 -3.63
#